data_AF-A0A2T2SCR3-F1
#
_entry.id   AF-A0A2T2SCR3-F1
#
_cell.length_a   1.000
_cell.length_b   1.000
_cell.length_c   1.000
_cell.angle_alpha   90.00
_cell.angle_beta   90.00
_cell.angle_gamma   90.00
#
_symmetry.space_group_name_H-M   'P 1'
#
loop_
_entity.id
_entity.type
_entity.pdbx_description
1 polymer ?
#
loop_
_entity_poly.entity_id
_entity_poly.type
_entity_poly.pdbx_seq_one_letter_code
_entity_poly.pdbx_strand_id
1 'polypeptide(L)'
;MEPEDRIKAQLMTARDLSRTLDRMAQQLLEFMAPDAEAPADEFALVGMQTRGVYLARRLQRRIEAEEGTDLPVGVLDVTMYRDDVRMRLEQPNVQETHIPFDISGRHLVLVDDVVFTGRTGR
;
A
#
# COMPACT_ATOMS: atom_id res chain seq x y z
N MET A 1 33.96 -6.57 -6.06
CA MET A 1 33.30 -6.86 -7.35
C MET A 1 31.85 -6.53 -7.10
N GLU A 2 31.45 -5.33 -7.50
CA GLU A 2 30.06 -4.88 -7.35
C GLU A 2 29.14 -5.90 -8.04
N PRO A 3 28.02 -6.31 -7.42
CA PRO A 3 27.06 -7.13 -8.13
C PRO A 3 26.56 -6.30 -9.31
N GLU A 4 26.76 -6.80 -10.52
CA GLU A 4 26.10 -6.23 -11.69
C GLU A 4 24.59 -6.31 -11.44
N ASP A 5 23.94 -5.16 -11.27
CA ASP A 5 22.47 -5.01 -11.28
C ASP A 5 21.92 -5.36 -12.68
N ARG A 6 22.10 -6.62 -13.08
CA ARG A 6 21.65 -7.13 -14.37
C ARG A 6 20.18 -7.49 -14.25
N ILE A 7 19.34 -6.73 -14.96
CA ILE A 7 17.90 -7.02 -15.09
C ILE A 7 17.74 -8.47 -15.58
N LYS A 8 17.25 -9.36 -14.70
CA LYS A 8 17.05 -10.79 -15.01
C LYS A 8 15.84 -11.00 -15.92
N ALA A 9 14.76 -10.27 -15.65
CA ALA A 9 13.53 -10.26 -16.43
C ALA A 9 12.70 -9.03 -16.05
N GLN A 10 11.93 -8.50 -16.99
CA GLN A 10 10.89 -7.51 -16.71
C GLN A 10 9.58 -8.25 -16.41
N LEU A 11 9.11 -8.20 -15.16
CA LEU A 11 7.89 -8.90 -14.74
C LEU A 11 6.61 -8.13 -15.07
N MET A 12 6.67 -6.80 -15.00
CA MET A 12 5.53 -5.93 -15.30
C MET A 12 6.01 -4.72 -16.09
N THR A 13 5.30 -4.38 -17.16
CA THR A 13 5.44 -3.11 -17.85
C THR A 13 4.64 -2.01 -17.14
N ALA A 14 4.86 -0.75 -17.51
CA ALA A 14 4.04 0.36 -17.02
C ALA A 14 2.55 0.18 -17.36
N ARG A 15 2.25 -0.42 -18.53
CA ARG A 15 0.88 -0.73 -18.94
C ARG A 15 0.26 -1.82 -18.06
N ASP A 16 1.05 -2.85 -17.71
CA ASP A 16 0.58 -3.92 -16.82
C ASP A 16 0.29 -3.37 -15.42
N LEU A 17 1.19 -2.53 -14.89
CA LEU A 17 0.99 -1.88 -13.60
C LEU A 17 -0.25 -0.99 -13.59
N SER A 18 -0.47 -0.19 -14.64
CA SER A 18 -1.67 0.64 -14.74
C SER A 18 -2.94 -0.21 -14.70
N ARG A 19 -3.03 -1.24 -15.55
CA ARG A 19 -4.21 -2.12 -15.61
C ARG A 19 -4.46 -2.87 -14.30
N THR A 20 -3.39 -3.24 -13.59
CA THR A 20 -3.51 -3.87 -12.28
C THR A 20 -4.05 -2.89 -11.25
N LEU A 21 -3.58 -1.64 -11.24
CA LEU A 21 -4.09 -0.59 -10.35
C LEU A 21 -5.55 -0.24 -10.65
N ASP A 22 -5.93 -0.16 -11.92
CA ASP A 22 -7.32 0.09 -12.33
C ASP A 22 -8.24 -1.05 -11.82
N ARG A 23 -7.81 -2.31 -11.97
CA ARG A 23 -8.54 -3.47 -11.44
C ARG A 23 -8.66 -3.45 -9.91
N MET A 24 -7.58 -3.12 -9.21
CA MET A 24 -7.59 -3.03 -7.75
C MET A 24 -8.52 -1.91 -7.26
N ALA A 25 -8.56 -0.77 -7.95
CA ALA A 25 -9.48 0.32 -7.63
C ALA A 25 -10.95 -0.15 -7.79
N GLN A 26 -11.28 -0.79 -8.90
CA GLN A 26 -12.61 -1.36 -9.14
C GLN A 26 -13.00 -2.38 -8.05
N GLN A 27 -12.09 -3.27 -7.68
CA GLN A 27 -12.33 -4.24 -6.61
C GLN A 27 -12.60 -3.57 -5.26
N LEU A 28 -11.84 -2.52 -4.92
CA LEU A 28 -12.07 -1.75 -3.69
C LEU A 28 -13.42 -1.04 -3.73
N LEU A 29 -13.81 -0.46 -4.86
CA LEU A 29 -15.13 0.15 -5.04
C LEU A 29 -16.26 -0.87 -4.86
N GLU A 30 -16.11 -2.08 -5.40
CA GLU A 30 -17.07 -3.18 -5.18
C GLU A 30 -17.21 -3.54 -3.69
N PHE A 31 -16.12 -3.50 -2.92
CA PHE A 31 -16.16 -3.72 -1.46
C PHE A 31 -16.84 -2.58 -0.68
N MET A 32 -16.92 -1.39 -1.26
CA MET A 32 -17.51 -0.19 -0.66
C MET A 32 -18.91 0.14 -1.21
N ALA A 33 -19.49 -0.77 -1.99
CA ALA A 33 -20.77 -0.55 -2.67
C ALA A 33 -21.92 -0.27 -1.68
N PRO A 34 -23.01 0.39 -2.10
CA PRO A 34 -24.11 0.78 -1.20
C PRO A 34 -24.79 -0.38 -0.46
N ASP A 35 -24.68 -1.60 -0.98
CA ASP A 35 -25.16 -2.85 -0.39
C ASP A 35 -24.11 -3.61 0.42
N ALA A 36 -22.90 -3.05 0.57
CA ALA A 36 -21.83 -3.59 1.40
C ALA A 36 -22.12 -3.41 2.90
N GLU A 37 -21.49 -4.24 3.72
CA GLU A 37 -21.63 -4.20 5.20
C GLU A 37 -21.13 -2.90 5.83
N ALA A 38 -20.24 -2.18 5.14
CA ALA A 38 -19.65 -0.92 5.60
C ALA A 38 -19.66 0.14 4.49
N PRO A 39 -20.07 1.38 4.78
CA PRO A 39 -20.08 2.47 3.82
C PRO A 39 -18.65 2.95 3.50
N ALA A 40 -18.49 3.58 2.34
CA ALA A 40 -17.19 4.00 1.81
C ALA A 40 -16.40 4.96 2.73
N ASP A 41 -17.09 5.74 3.58
CA ASP A 41 -16.49 6.66 4.55
C ASP A 41 -15.81 5.95 5.74
N GLU A 42 -16.04 4.65 5.91
CA GLU A 42 -15.34 3.82 6.89
C GLU A 42 -14.03 3.22 6.35
N PHE A 43 -13.68 3.44 5.09
CA PHE A 43 -12.47 2.91 4.48
C PHE A 43 -11.32 3.91 4.51
N ALA A 44 -10.09 3.40 4.64
CA ALA A 44 -8.87 4.18 4.45
C ALA A 44 -7.75 3.35 3.85
N LEU A 45 -6.88 3.98 3.06
CA LEU A 45 -5.69 3.36 2.49
C LEU A 45 -4.50 3.63 3.41
N VAL A 46 -3.70 2.60 3.69
CA VAL A 46 -2.46 2.75 4.47
C VAL A 46 -1.31 2.17 3.66
N GLY A 47 -0.47 3.06 3.15
CA GLY A 47 0.71 2.67 2.38
C GLY A 47 1.83 2.20 3.27
N MET A 48 2.35 1.02 2.97
CA MET A 48 3.54 0.46 3.62
C MET A 48 4.79 1.00 2.92
N GLN A 49 5.75 1.48 3.70
CA GLN A 49 6.92 2.12 3.13
C GLN A 49 7.85 1.16 2.36
N THR A 50 8.58 1.63 1.34
CA THR A 50 8.55 2.98 0.71
C THR A 50 7.61 3.03 -0.48
N ARG A 51 7.60 1.99 -1.33
CA ARG A 51 6.88 1.96 -2.61
C ARG A 51 5.38 1.77 -2.46
N GLY A 52 4.91 1.08 -1.41
CA GLY A 52 3.48 0.92 -1.10
C GLY A 52 2.74 2.25 -0.90
N VAL A 53 3.41 3.27 -0.34
CA VAL A 53 2.86 4.64 -0.21
C VAL A 53 2.51 5.25 -1.56
N TYR A 54 3.38 5.09 -2.56
CA TYR A 54 3.13 5.59 -3.90
C TYR A 54 1.99 4.84 -4.59
N LEU A 55 1.85 3.54 -4.33
CA LEU A 55 0.74 2.74 -4.84
C LEU A 55 -0.59 3.13 -4.16
N ALA A 56 -0.60 3.35 -2.85
CA ALA A 56 -1.79 3.82 -2.11
C ALA A 56 -2.31 5.14 -2.68
N ARG A 57 -1.43 6.13 -2.90
CA ARG A 57 -1.80 7.41 -3.54
C ARG A 57 -2.23 7.28 -5.00
N ARG A 58 -1.80 6.24 -5.71
CA ARG A 58 -2.24 5.96 -7.09
C ARG A 58 -3.61 5.28 -7.12
N LEU A 59 -3.93 4.47 -6.11
CA LEU A 59 -5.24 3.88 -5.91
C LEU A 59 -6.27 4.93 -5.49
N GLN A 60 -5.95 5.76 -4.49
CA GLN A 60 -6.81 6.88 -4.05
C GLN A 60 -7.30 7.70 -5.24
N ARG A 61 -6.36 8.19 -6.07
CA ARG A 61 -6.68 9.00 -7.25
C ARG A 61 -7.53 8.29 -8.31
N ARG A 62 -7.45 6.96 -8.40
CA ARG A 62 -8.28 6.18 -9.34
C ARG A 62 -9.71 6.05 -8.80
N ILE A 63 -9.83 5.69 -7.54
CA ILE A 63 -11.10 5.60 -6.81
C ILE A 63 -11.83 6.94 -6.86
N GLU A 64 -11.12 8.04 -6.58
CA GLU A 64 -11.67 9.40 -6.66
C GLU A 64 -12.11 9.76 -8.09
N ALA A 65 -11.34 9.36 -9.11
CA ALA A 65 -11.68 9.65 -10.49
C ALA A 65 -12.87 8.82 -11.03
N GLU A 66 -13.08 7.62 -10.50
CA GLU A 66 -14.14 6.71 -10.96
C GLU A 66 -15.49 7.01 -10.28
N GLU A 67 -15.52 7.20 -8.96
CA GLU A 67 -16.76 7.33 -8.18
C GLU A 67 -16.84 8.61 -7.32
N GLY A 68 -15.83 9.48 -7.36
CA GLY A 68 -15.79 10.72 -6.56
C GLY A 68 -15.49 10.50 -5.08
N THR A 69 -15.12 9.28 -4.68
CA THR A 69 -14.79 8.91 -3.30
C THR A 69 -13.34 9.23 -2.98
N ASP A 70 -13.08 10.21 -2.10
CA ASP A 70 -11.74 10.52 -1.61
C ASP A 70 -11.43 9.72 -0.32
N LEU A 71 -10.68 8.63 -0.46
CA LEU A 71 -10.26 7.82 0.69
C LEU A 71 -9.06 8.46 1.42
N PRO A 72 -9.08 8.55 2.76
CA PRO A 72 -7.93 8.98 3.54
C PRO A 72 -6.71 8.08 3.29
N VAL A 73 -5.51 8.68 3.22
CA VAL A 73 -4.25 7.95 3.00
C VAL A 73 -3.29 8.16 4.16
N GLY A 74 -2.91 7.05 4.81
CA GLY A 74 -1.91 6.98 5.87
C GLY A 74 -0.61 6.34 5.39
N VAL A 75 0.45 6.50 6.18
CA VAL A 75 1.76 5.89 5.97
C VAL A 75 2.12 5.07 7.20
N LEU A 76 2.55 3.82 6.98
CA LEU A 76 3.01 2.93 8.03
C LEU A 76 4.47 2.53 7.78
N ASP A 77 5.36 2.92 8.70
CA ASP A 77 6.73 2.39 8.74
C ASP A 77 6.79 1.15 9.65
N VAL A 78 7.03 -0.01 9.04
CA VAL A 78 7.20 -1.29 9.73
C VAL A 78 8.68 -1.64 9.97
N THR A 79 9.61 -0.74 9.64
CA THR A 79 11.05 -1.01 9.68
C THR A 79 11.54 -1.40 11.09
N MET A 80 10.92 -0.83 12.14
CA MET A 80 11.26 -1.09 13.54
C MET A 80 10.74 -2.44 14.08
N TYR A 81 9.70 -3.03 13.47
CA TYR A 81 9.05 -4.28 13.93
C TYR A 81 9.61 -5.54 13.28
N ARG A 82 10.68 -5.41 12.48
CA ARG A 82 11.37 -6.56 11.92
C ARG A 82 12.28 -7.18 12.99
N ASP A 83 11.97 -8.40 13.43
CA ASP A 83 12.84 -9.19 14.34
C ASP A 83 14.29 -9.32 13.82
N ASP A 84 14.49 -9.08 12.52
CA ASP A 84 15.79 -9.13 11.83
C ASP A 84 16.68 -7.89 12.04
N VAL A 85 16.26 -6.90 12.85
CA VAL A 85 17.07 -5.68 13.14
C VAL A 85 18.44 -6.03 13.76
N ARG A 86 18.60 -7.22 14.34
CA ARG A 86 19.91 -7.68 14.86
C ARG A 86 20.91 -8.16 13.80
N MET A 87 20.51 -8.35 12.54
CA MET A 87 21.40 -8.92 11.49
C MET A 87 21.86 -7.93 10.43
N ARG A 88 21.39 -6.67 10.41
CA ARG A 88 21.82 -5.66 9.44
C ARG A 88 22.89 -4.74 10.04
N LEU A 89 24.04 -4.66 9.36
CA LEU A 89 25.19 -3.81 9.69
C LEU A 89 24.94 -2.30 9.46
N GLU A 90 23.84 -1.96 8.78
CA GLU A 90 23.43 -0.58 8.50
C GLU A 90 22.22 -0.23 9.37
N GLN A 91 22.29 0.91 10.07
CA GLN A 91 21.16 1.42 10.83
C GLN A 91 19.97 1.61 9.89
N PRO A 92 18.80 1.02 10.17
CA PRO A 92 17.63 1.27 9.35
C PRO A 92 17.32 2.77 9.35
N ASN A 93 17.14 3.36 8.17
CA ASN A 93 16.53 4.68 8.06
C ASN A 93 15.08 4.55 8.53
N VAL A 94 14.84 4.86 9.81
CA VAL A 94 13.51 4.95 10.38
C VAL A 94 12.79 6.08 9.66
N GLN A 95 11.65 5.78 9.08
CA GLN A 95 10.76 6.74 8.49
C GLN A 95 9.53 6.89 9.40
N GLU A 96 8.81 8.00 9.25
CA GLU A 96 7.71 8.28 10.16
C GLU A 96 6.44 7.51 9.76
N THR A 97 5.83 6.81 10.72
CA THR A 97 4.43 6.38 10.62
C THR A 97 3.56 7.62 10.82
N HIS A 98 2.72 7.92 9.84
CA HIS A 98 1.87 9.11 9.84
C HIS A 98 0.47 8.75 9.31
N ILE A 99 -0.50 8.64 10.22
CA ILE A 99 -1.89 8.33 9.93
C ILE A 99 -2.74 9.52 10.41
N PRO A 100 -3.10 10.46 9.52
CA PRO A 100 -3.75 11.72 9.91
C PRO A 100 -5.28 11.59 10.10
N PHE A 101 -5.75 10.41 10.50
CA PHE A 101 -7.16 10.09 10.71
C PHE A 101 -7.31 9.06 11.84
N ASP A 102 -8.48 9.00 12.47
CA ASP A 102 -8.79 7.95 13.42
C ASP A 102 -8.94 6.60 12.69
N ILE A 103 -8.32 5.56 13.25
CA ILE A 103 -8.36 4.20 12.69
C ILE A 103 -9.48 3.35 13.30
N SER A 104 -10.05 3.79 14.42
CA SER A 104 -11.00 3.01 15.20
C SER A 104 -12.27 2.73 14.39
N GLY A 105 -12.68 1.47 14.29
CA GLY A 105 -13.88 1.07 13.56
C GLY A 105 -13.78 1.20 12.04
N ARG A 106 -12.59 1.49 11.49
CA ARG A 106 -12.39 1.62 10.03
C ARG A 106 -11.88 0.35 9.38
N HIS A 107 -12.26 0.17 8.13
CA HIS A 107 -11.70 -0.82 7.23
C HIS A 107 -10.40 -0.28 6.61
N LEU A 108 -9.26 -0.76 7.11
CA LEU A 108 -7.94 -0.34 6.62
C LEU A 108 -7.46 -1.26 5.50
N VAL A 109 -7.16 -0.66 4.34
CA VAL A 109 -6.53 -1.34 3.21
C VAL A 109 -5.03 -1.09 3.27
N LEU A 110 -4.27 -2.10 3.68
CA LEU A 110 -2.81 -2.05 3.65
C LEU A 110 -2.30 -2.22 2.21
N VAL A 111 -1.44 -1.31 1.76
CA VAL A 111 -0.91 -1.30 0.40
C VAL A 111 0.61 -1.47 0.43
N ASP A 112 1.10 -2.57 -0.12
CA ASP A 112 2.52 -2.88 -0.27
C ASP A 112 2.85 -3.16 -1.75
N ASP A 113 4.10 -2.97 -2.14
CA ASP A 113 4.53 -3.21 -3.52
C ASP A 113 4.85 -4.69 -3.79
N VAL A 114 5.32 -5.42 -2.78
CA VAL A 114 5.54 -6.86 -2.85
C VAL A 114 5.23 -7.51 -1.49
N VAL A 115 4.16 -8.29 -1.45
CA VAL A 115 3.91 -9.21 -0.33
C VAL A 115 4.80 -10.44 -0.51
N PHE A 116 5.81 -10.60 0.36
CA PHE A 116 6.73 -11.75 0.32
C PHE A 116 6.49 -12.72 1.47
N THR A 117 7.30 -12.69 2.54
CA THR A 117 7.21 -13.66 3.65
C THR A 117 6.00 -13.44 4.58
N GLY A 118 5.15 -12.46 4.31
CA GLY A 118 4.04 -12.08 5.18
C GLY A 118 4.47 -11.46 6.52
N ARG A 119 5.77 -11.29 6.78
CA ARG A 119 6.30 -10.60 7.98
C ARG A 119 5.83 -9.14 8.07
N THR A 120 5.53 -8.54 6.92
CA THR A 120 5.07 -7.17 6.79
C THR A 120 3.60 -7.00 7.21
N GLY A 121 2.74 -8.01 7.06
CA GLY A 121 1.29 -7.90 7.28
C GLY A 121 0.76 -8.52 8.57
N ARG A 122 1.62 -8.79 9.56
CA ARG A 122 1.23 -9.34 10.87
C ARG A 122 1.03 -8.25 11.91
#